data_AF-Q8P433-F1
#
_entry.id   AF-Q8P433-F1
#
_cell.length_a   1.000
_cell.length_b   1.000
_cell.length_c   1.000
_cell.angle_alpha   90.00
_cell.angle_beta   90.00
_cell.angle_gamma   90.00
#
_symmetry.space_group_name_H-M   'P 1'
#
loop_
_entity.id
_entity.type
_entity.pdbx_description
1 polymer ?
#
loop_
_entity_poly.entity_id
_entity_poly.type
_entity_poly.pdbx_seq_one_letter_code
_entity_poly.pdbx_strand_id
1 'polypeptide(L)'
;MRTMNTHTYEFLHADGTSTPIKGWVRGVPLEEQALAQLRNIAAVPFVGPWVAVMPDVHLGKGATVGSVIPTRGAIIPAAVGVDIGCGMAAVRTTLRAKDLPDNLAQLRSSIERSVPVGNGRGGEHRNLPDSIATRIAQSGLVQRLEAIKQTHRRIRTDKLECQIGTLGGGNHFIEICLDETDAVWVMLHSGSRGTGNLIGTYFIERAREQLANRVLGFHLPDKDLAFFMQGEPLFDEYVEAVSWAQDYARENREAMMARVLAEMRHRLPKFQLEKLAVNCHHNYVQKETHGGEELLITRKGAVSARTGELGIIPGSMGTRSYIVRGLGNAESFHSCSHGAGRVMSRTAARQQITLAQHREATAHVECRKDAAVIDESPAAYKSIDAVMAAQQDLVEVLHTLRQVVCIKG
;
A
#
# COMPACT_ATOMS: atom_id res chain seq x y z
N MET A 1 -21.24 -26.18 -27.40
CA MET A 1 -21.93 -25.15 -26.59
C MET A 1 -20.89 -24.52 -25.68
N ARG A 2 -20.27 -23.41 -26.09
CA ARG A 2 -19.26 -22.70 -25.27
C ARG A 2 -20.01 -22.11 -24.08
N THR A 3 -19.73 -22.57 -22.88
CA THR A 3 -20.14 -21.91 -21.64
C THR A 3 -19.63 -20.47 -21.71
N MET A 4 -20.54 -19.50 -21.89
CA MET A 4 -20.20 -18.10 -21.68
C MET A 4 -19.71 -17.99 -20.24
N ASN A 5 -18.46 -17.59 -20.06
CA ASN A 5 -17.86 -17.46 -18.74
C ASN A 5 -18.57 -16.31 -18.02
N THR A 6 -19.52 -16.62 -17.15
CA THR A 6 -20.40 -15.65 -16.45
C THR A 6 -19.69 -14.88 -15.34
N HIS A 7 -18.43 -15.22 -15.05
CA HIS A 7 -17.64 -14.58 -14.00
C HIS A 7 -16.74 -13.48 -14.58
N THR A 8 -16.63 -12.38 -13.85
CA THR A 8 -15.75 -11.24 -14.14
C THR A 8 -14.28 -11.56 -13.90
N TYR A 9 -13.99 -12.52 -13.02
CA TYR A 9 -12.66 -13.08 -12.76
C TYR A 9 -12.36 -14.35 -13.56
N GLU A 10 -11.10 -14.76 -13.56
CA GLU A 10 -10.60 -16.02 -14.14
C GLU A 10 -10.06 -16.94 -13.05
N PHE A 11 -10.13 -18.25 -13.28
CA PHE A 11 -9.47 -19.21 -12.41
C PHE A 11 -8.00 -19.33 -12.81
N LEU A 12 -7.10 -18.99 -11.88
CA LEU A 12 -5.67 -19.20 -12.06
C LEU A 12 -5.34 -20.60 -11.52
N HIS A 13 -5.13 -21.56 -12.41
CA HIS A 13 -4.98 -22.97 -12.02
C HIS A 13 -3.69 -23.20 -11.21
N ALA A 14 -3.83 -23.96 -10.12
CA ALA A 14 -2.79 -24.84 -9.60
C ALA A 14 -3.34 -26.27 -9.68
N ASP A 15 -2.90 -27.03 -10.68
CA ASP A 15 -3.27 -28.44 -10.80
C ASP A 15 -2.95 -29.17 -9.49
N GLY A 16 -3.93 -29.89 -8.93
CA GLY A 16 -3.75 -30.68 -7.71
C GLY A 16 -3.82 -29.94 -6.37
N THR A 17 -4.23 -28.67 -6.32
CA THR A 17 -4.45 -27.95 -5.05
C THR A 17 -5.92 -27.85 -4.67
N SER A 18 -6.22 -27.77 -3.36
CA SER A 18 -7.59 -27.69 -2.84
C SER A 18 -8.19 -26.29 -2.89
N THR A 19 -7.36 -25.24 -2.93
CA THR A 19 -7.81 -23.85 -2.78
C THR A 19 -7.78 -23.13 -4.14
N PRO A 20 -8.94 -22.72 -4.69
CA PRO A 20 -9.00 -21.98 -5.95
C PRO A 20 -8.29 -20.63 -5.87
N ILE A 21 -7.83 -20.13 -7.01
CA ILE A 21 -7.30 -18.77 -7.16
C ILE A 21 -8.21 -18.03 -8.16
N LYS A 22 -8.85 -16.95 -7.72
CA LYS A 22 -9.75 -16.11 -8.53
C LYS A 22 -9.04 -14.80 -8.87
N GLY A 23 -8.79 -14.55 -10.14
CA GLY A 23 -7.99 -13.41 -10.59
C GLY A 23 -8.72 -12.46 -11.54
N TRP A 24 -8.65 -11.17 -11.24
CA TRP A 24 -9.09 -10.07 -12.11
C TRP A 24 -7.94 -9.64 -13.01
N VAL A 25 -7.47 -10.54 -13.89
CA VAL A 25 -6.24 -10.34 -14.69
C VAL A 25 -6.46 -10.21 -16.19
N ARG A 26 -7.73 -10.08 -16.62
CA ARG A 26 -8.07 -9.90 -18.05
C ARG A 26 -7.46 -8.62 -18.60
N GLY A 27 -6.64 -8.75 -19.65
CA GLY A 27 -6.03 -7.60 -20.31
C GLY A 27 -4.86 -6.97 -19.56
N VAL A 28 -4.37 -7.60 -18.48
CA VAL A 28 -3.16 -7.17 -17.76
C VAL A 28 -2.12 -8.29 -17.71
N PRO A 29 -0.81 -7.97 -17.80
CA PRO A 29 0.22 -8.99 -17.75
C PRO A 29 0.31 -9.64 -16.36
N LEU A 30 0.54 -10.96 -16.33
CA LEU A 30 0.85 -11.74 -15.13
C LEU A 30 2.08 -12.61 -15.41
N GLU A 31 3.16 -12.36 -14.67
CA GLU A 31 4.43 -13.08 -14.82
C GLU A 31 4.37 -14.49 -14.20
N GLU A 32 5.04 -15.48 -14.80
CA GLU A 32 5.03 -16.86 -14.32
C GLU A 32 5.57 -16.98 -12.89
N GLN A 33 6.53 -16.15 -12.49
CA GLN A 33 7.05 -16.14 -11.12
C GLN A 33 5.98 -15.68 -10.11
N ALA A 34 5.15 -14.70 -10.48
CA ALA A 34 4.04 -14.26 -9.64
C ALA A 34 2.95 -15.34 -9.58
N LEU A 35 2.67 -16.00 -10.71
CA LEU A 35 1.75 -17.14 -10.74
C LEU A 35 2.23 -18.28 -9.84
N ALA A 36 3.51 -18.68 -9.92
CA ALA A 36 4.10 -19.69 -9.05
C ALA A 36 3.98 -19.32 -7.56
N GLN A 37 4.22 -18.06 -7.21
CA GLN A 37 4.04 -17.57 -5.83
C GLN A 37 2.58 -17.68 -5.37
N LEU A 38 1.60 -17.37 -6.23
CA LEU A 38 0.17 -17.56 -5.93
C LEU A 38 -0.18 -19.04 -5.71
N ARG A 39 0.36 -19.94 -6.54
CA ARG A 39 0.17 -21.40 -6.39
C ARG A 39 0.73 -21.90 -5.07
N ASN A 40 1.92 -21.43 -4.67
CA ASN A 40 2.52 -21.78 -3.38
C ASN A 40 1.67 -21.32 -2.19
N ILE A 41 1.09 -20.11 -2.27
CA ILE A 41 0.18 -19.59 -1.23
C ILE A 41 -1.09 -20.46 -1.15
N ALA A 42 -1.70 -20.76 -2.29
CA ALA A 42 -2.94 -21.56 -2.34
C ALA A 42 -2.74 -23.02 -1.90
N ALA A 43 -1.51 -23.55 -1.96
CA ALA A 43 -1.19 -24.90 -1.49
C ALA A 43 -1.12 -25.02 0.05
N VAL A 44 -1.15 -23.91 0.80
CA VAL A 44 -1.10 -23.95 2.26
C VAL A 44 -2.47 -24.37 2.83
N PRO A 45 -2.57 -25.42 3.68
CA PRO A 45 -3.86 -26.03 4.02
C PRO A 45 -4.90 -25.11 4.69
N PHE A 46 -4.45 -24.14 5.48
CA PHE A 46 -5.33 -23.19 6.16
C PHE A 46 -5.66 -21.95 5.32
N VAL A 47 -5.10 -21.82 4.10
CA VAL A 47 -5.45 -20.76 3.16
C VAL A 47 -6.72 -21.14 2.42
N GLY A 48 -7.72 -20.27 2.46
CA GLY A 48 -8.99 -20.47 1.77
C GLY A 48 -10.12 -19.64 2.39
N PRO A 49 -11.33 -19.66 1.79
CA PRO A 49 -11.82 -20.63 0.81
C PRO A 49 -11.27 -20.49 -0.62
N TRP A 50 -10.71 -19.34 -1.00
CA TRP A 50 -9.96 -19.13 -2.24
C TRP A 50 -9.00 -17.96 -2.07
N VAL A 51 -7.97 -17.82 -2.91
CA VAL A 51 -7.13 -16.62 -2.97
C VAL A 51 -7.72 -15.68 -4.03
N ALA A 52 -7.88 -14.39 -3.70
CA ALA A 52 -8.31 -13.38 -4.68
C ALA A 52 -7.12 -12.56 -5.16
N VAL A 53 -7.04 -12.32 -6.47
CA VAL A 53 -5.90 -11.69 -7.14
C VAL A 53 -6.35 -10.47 -7.91
N MET A 54 -5.78 -9.33 -7.58
CA MET A 54 -6.12 -8.03 -8.15
C MET A 54 -5.36 -7.80 -9.48
N PRO A 55 -5.84 -6.91 -10.36
CA PRO A 55 -5.22 -6.72 -11.69
C PRO A 55 -3.76 -6.19 -11.66
N ASP A 56 -3.39 -5.53 -10.57
CA ASP A 56 -2.05 -4.99 -10.31
C ASP A 56 -1.07 -6.04 -9.78
N VAL A 57 -1.46 -7.32 -9.80
CA VAL A 57 -0.65 -8.42 -9.27
C VAL A 57 0.75 -8.48 -9.88
N HIS A 58 1.76 -8.63 -9.04
CA HIS A 58 3.15 -8.85 -9.47
C HIS A 58 3.95 -9.54 -8.38
N LEU A 59 5.14 -10.01 -8.75
CA LEU A 59 6.05 -10.69 -7.82
C LEU A 59 6.36 -9.78 -6.63
N GLY A 60 6.15 -10.32 -5.42
CA GLY A 60 6.46 -9.64 -4.17
C GLY A 60 7.44 -10.43 -3.31
N LYS A 61 7.95 -9.79 -2.26
CA LYS A 61 8.77 -10.47 -1.25
C LYS A 61 7.85 -11.23 -0.30
N GLY A 62 7.96 -12.55 -0.26
CA GLY A 62 7.17 -13.48 0.56
C GLY A 62 5.77 -13.82 0.05
N ALA A 63 5.05 -12.84 -0.50
CA ALA A 63 3.79 -13.07 -1.22
C ALA A 63 3.64 -12.02 -2.32
N THR A 64 2.80 -12.31 -3.31
CA THR A 64 2.51 -11.41 -4.42
C THR A 64 1.88 -10.12 -3.92
N VAL A 65 2.33 -8.99 -4.46
CA VAL A 65 1.58 -7.72 -4.33
C VAL A 65 0.37 -7.81 -5.25
N GLY A 66 -0.76 -7.23 -4.88
CA GLY A 66 -2.04 -7.40 -5.59
C GLY A 66 -2.76 -8.69 -5.22
N SER A 67 -2.66 -9.16 -3.98
CA SER A 67 -3.34 -10.38 -3.53
C SER A 67 -4.05 -10.22 -2.19
N VAL A 68 -5.15 -10.96 -2.06
CA VAL A 68 -5.96 -11.09 -0.85
C VAL A 68 -5.94 -12.56 -0.44
N ILE A 69 -5.35 -12.82 0.72
CA ILE A 69 -4.98 -14.14 1.20
C ILE A 69 -5.78 -14.39 2.49
N PRO A 70 -6.90 -15.12 2.41
CA PRO A 70 -7.66 -15.50 3.58
C PRO A 70 -7.04 -16.72 4.26
N THR A 71 -6.97 -16.69 5.58
CA THR A 71 -6.48 -17.81 6.39
C THR A 71 -7.43 -18.15 7.54
N ARG A 72 -7.52 -19.45 7.87
CA ARG A 72 -8.28 -19.97 9.02
C ARG A 72 -7.36 -20.15 10.22
N GLY A 73 -7.53 -19.33 11.24
CA GLY A 73 -6.81 -19.47 12.51
C GLY A 73 -5.28 -19.41 12.39
N ALA A 74 -4.75 -18.72 11.38
CA ALA A 74 -3.31 -18.57 11.17
C ALA A 74 -2.99 -17.22 10.51
N ILE A 75 -1.79 -16.69 10.71
CA ILE A 75 -1.29 -15.51 9.99
C ILE A 75 0.09 -15.81 9.42
N ILE A 76 0.34 -15.39 8.17
CA ILE A 76 1.63 -15.49 7.49
C ILE A 76 2.28 -14.10 7.49
N PRO A 77 3.28 -13.80 8.34
CA PRO A 77 3.83 -12.46 8.45
C PRO A 77 4.43 -11.92 7.14
N ALA A 78 5.05 -12.79 6.33
CA ALA A 78 5.63 -12.36 5.05
C ALA A 78 4.56 -12.03 4.00
N ALA A 79 3.33 -12.54 4.18
CA ALA A 79 2.20 -12.18 3.34
C ALA A 79 1.75 -10.74 3.63
N VAL A 80 1.70 -10.33 4.91
CA VAL A 80 1.47 -8.92 5.28
C VAL A 80 2.60 -8.02 4.75
N GLY A 81 3.84 -8.51 4.87
CA GLY A 81 5.04 -7.82 4.41
C GLY A 81 5.66 -6.92 5.47
N VAL A 82 6.72 -6.21 5.06
CA VAL A 82 7.52 -5.40 5.99
C VAL A 82 7.02 -3.96 6.11
N ASP A 83 6.34 -3.44 5.10
CA ASP A 83 5.75 -2.10 5.15
C ASP A 83 4.29 -2.17 5.61
N ILE A 84 4.12 -2.59 6.86
CA ILE A 84 2.82 -2.85 7.49
C ILE A 84 2.03 -1.54 7.55
N GLY A 85 0.75 -1.57 7.21
CA GLY A 85 -0.09 -0.38 7.21
C GLY A 85 0.26 0.63 6.11
N CYS A 86 1.15 0.30 5.16
CA CYS A 86 1.32 1.09 3.94
C CYS A 86 -0.05 1.35 3.32
N GLY A 87 -0.26 2.59 2.91
CA GLY A 87 -1.59 3.09 2.64
C GLY A 87 -1.57 4.45 1.99
N MET A 88 -2.75 4.92 1.63
CA MET A 88 -2.93 6.19 0.92
C MET A 88 -3.90 7.07 1.69
N ALA A 89 -3.68 8.38 1.58
CA ALA A 89 -4.63 9.37 2.04
C ALA A 89 -4.85 10.43 0.97
N ALA A 90 -6.10 10.87 0.81
CA ALA A 90 -6.45 11.95 -0.10
C ALA A 90 -7.49 12.87 0.51
N VAL A 91 -7.42 14.15 0.17
CA VAL A 91 -8.43 15.15 0.54
C VAL A 91 -8.67 16.11 -0.61
N ARG A 92 -9.93 16.43 -0.86
CA ARG A 92 -10.34 17.46 -1.81
C ARG A 92 -10.38 18.83 -1.13
N THR A 93 -9.91 19.85 -1.84
CA THR A 93 -9.98 21.24 -1.39
C THR A 93 -10.97 22.04 -2.22
N THR A 94 -11.37 23.21 -1.73
CA THR A 94 -12.18 24.16 -2.52
C THR A 94 -11.37 24.93 -3.57
N LEU A 95 -10.05 24.71 -3.67
CA LEU A 95 -9.20 25.33 -4.69
C LEU A 95 -9.48 24.73 -6.07
N ARG A 96 -9.27 25.53 -7.09
CA ARG A 96 -9.31 25.16 -8.51
C ARG A 96 -7.93 25.32 -9.15
N ALA A 97 -7.75 24.75 -10.35
CA ALA A 97 -6.51 24.88 -11.11
C ALA A 97 -6.04 26.33 -11.26
N LYS A 98 -6.99 27.27 -11.48
CA LYS A 98 -6.71 28.72 -11.59
C LYS A 98 -6.16 29.37 -10.32
N ASP A 99 -6.33 28.73 -9.16
CA ASP A 99 -5.83 29.22 -7.87
C ASP A 99 -4.40 28.74 -7.59
N LEU A 100 -3.88 27.83 -8.43
CA LEU A 100 -2.48 27.39 -8.40
C LEU A 100 -1.60 28.36 -9.19
N PRO A 101 -0.35 28.59 -8.76
CA PRO A 101 0.60 29.40 -9.52
C PRO A 101 1.05 28.67 -10.80
N ASP A 102 1.41 29.44 -11.83
CA ASP A 102 1.97 28.89 -13.08
C ASP A 102 3.24 28.06 -12.85
N ASN A 103 4.04 28.44 -11.83
CA ASN A 103 5.23 27.73 -11.42
C ASN A 103 5.04 27.05 -10.06
N LEU A 104 4.92 25.72 -10.09
CA LEU A 104 4.70 24.88 -8.91
C LEU A 104 6.00 24.50 -8.17
N ALA A 105 7.18 24.84 -8.70
CA ALA A 105 8.47 24.43 -8.11
C ALA A 105 8.64 24.95 -6.68
N GLN A 106 8.19 26.19 -6.40
CA GLN A 106 8.28 26.75 -5.06
C GLN A 106 7.35 26.04 -4.08
N LEU A 107 6.15 25.64 -4.52
CA LEU A 107 5.23 24.85 -3.69
C LEU A 107 5.82 23.47 -3.40
N ARG A 108 6.34 22.78 -4.44
CA ARG A 108 7.03 21.49 -4.30
C ARG A 108 8.17 21.58 -3.29
N SER A 109 9.09 22.54 -3.46
CA SER A 109 10.22 22.74 -2.56
C SER A 109 9.81 23.09 -1.13
N SER A 110 8.68 23.78 -0.92
CA SER A 110 8.17 24.06 0.43
C SER A 110 7.68 22.79 1.11
N ILE A 111 6.91 21.97 0.39
CA ILE A 111 6.41 20.69 0.91
C ILE A 111 7.58 19.74 1.22
N GLU A 112 8.57 19.63 0.33
CA GLU A 112 9.78 18.80 0.54
C GLU A 112 10.60 19.23 1.76
N ARG A 113 10.62 20.52 2.11
CA ARG A 113 11.26 21.00 3.34
C ARG A 113 10.43 20.69 4.58
N SER A 114 9.11 20.73 4.47
CA SER A 114 8.18 20.56 5.59
C SER A 114 7.95 19.08 5.96
N VAL A 115 7.98 18.21 4.95
CA VAL A 115 7.81 16.75 5.07
C VAL A 115 9.10 16.06 4.62
N PRO A 116 9.92 15.53 5.54
CA PRO A 116 11.14 14.82 5.19
C PRO A 116 10.88 13.65 4.24
N VAL A 117 11.75 13.50 3.24
CA VAL A 117 11.65 12.47 2.20
C VAL A 117 12.91 11.62 2.14
N GLY A 118 12.78 10.39 1.64
CA GLY A 118 13.91 9.49 1.44
C GLY A 118 14.26 8.62 2.66
N ASN A 119 15.41 7.95 2.58
CA ASN A 119 15.84 6.97 3.57
C ASN A 119 17.01 7.47 4.43
N GLY A 120 17.16 6.91 5.62
CA GLY A 120 18.26 7.23 6.54
C GLY A 120 18.11 8.60 7.21
N ARG A 121 19.19 9.08 7.84
CA ARG A 121 19.18 10.32 8.65
C ARG A 121 18.73 11.58 7.89
N GLY A 122 18.88 11.60 6.56
CA GLY A 122 18.45 12.72 5.73
C GLY A 122 16.93 12.78 5.50
N GLY A 123 16.23 11.66 5.67
CA GLY A 123 14.77 11.55 5.56
C GLY A 123 14.05 11.52 6.91
N GLU A 124 14.75 11.90 7.98
CA GLU A 124 14.24 11.94 9.36
C GLU A 124 14.10 13.39 9.82
N HIS A 125 13.15 13.63 10.73
CA HIS A 125 13.11 14.89 11.47
C HIS A 125 14.38 15.04 12.32
N ARG A 126 15.05 16.20 12.22
CA ARG A 126 16.13 16.55 13.15
C ARG A 126 15.60 16.85 14.55
N ASN A 127 14.51 17.61 14.60
CA ASN A 127 13.70 17.87 15.79
C ASN A 127 12.25 17.52 15.44
N LEU A 128 11.61 16.69 16.25
CA LEU A 128 10.19 16.36 16.08
C LEU A 128 9.36 17.62 16.36
N PRO A 129 8.52 18.09 15.42
CA PRO A 129 7.74 19.28 15.69
C PRO A 129 6.68 19.04 16.77
N ASP A 130 6.49 20.03 17.67
CA ASP A 130 5.65 19.92 18.87
C ASP A 130 4.23 19.39 18.59
N SER A 131 3.60 19.86 17.51
CA SER A 131 2.26 19.41 17.09
C SER A 131 2.18 17.91 16.84
N ILE A 132 3.25 17.31 16.30
CA ILE A 132 3.34 15.86 16.07
C ILE A 132 3.67 15.14 17.38
N ALA A 133 4.58 15.69 18.18
CA ALA A 133 4.94 15.12 19.48
C ALA A 133 3.70 14.99 20.39
N THR A 134 2.87 16.04 20.49
CA THR A 134 1.62 16.01 21.25
C THR A 134 0.65 14.95 20.73
N ARG A 135 0.45 14.87 19.40
CA ARG A 135 -0.42 13.88 18.77
C ARG A 135 0.00 12.45 19.09
N ILE A 136 1.30 12.15 18.96
CA ILE A 136 1.84 10.83 19.31
C ILE A 136 1.63 10.52 20.78
N ALA A 137 1.94 11.45 21.67
CA ALA A 137 1.79 11.23 23.11
C ALA A 137 0.34 10.90 23.50
N GLN A 138 -0.64 11.46 22.79
CA GLN A 138 -2.07 11.22 22.98
C GLN A 138 -2.60 9.95 22.29
N SER A 139 -1.87 9.41 21.31
CA SER A 139 -2.30 8.24 20.53
C SER A 139 -2.19 6.89 21.27
N GLY A 140 -1.45 6.82 22.38
CA GLY A 140 -1.12 5.56 23.05
C GLY A 140 -0.04 4.70 22.35
N LEU A 141 0.45 5.13 21.17
CA LEU A 141 1.44 4.39 20.37
C LEU A 141 2.76 4.20 21.12
N VAL A 142 3.19 5.18 21.93
CA VAL A 142 4.47 5.09 22.66
C VAL A 142 4.40 3.98 23.70
N GLN A 143 3.33 3.95 24.50
CA GLN A 143 3.13 2.97 25.57
C GLN A 143 3.01 1.56 24.99
N ARG A 144 2.22 1.40 23.92
CA ARG A 144 2.07 0.11 23.22
C ARG A 144 3.40 -0.38 22.63
N LEU A 145 4.18 0.51 21.99
CA LEU A 145 5.47 0.11 21.43
C LEU A 145 6.48 -0.28 22.52
N GLU A 146 6.50 0.41 23.66
CA GLU A 146 7.35 0.02 24.78
C GLU A 146 6.92 -1.34 25.38
N ALA A 147 5.61 -1.64 25.43
CA ALA A 147 5.14 -2.98 25.81
C ALA A 147 5.60 -4.06 24.81
N ILE A 148 5.48 -3.82 23.50
CA ILE A 148 6.00 -4.72 22.45
C ILE A 148 7.51 -4.95 22.64
N LYS A 149 8.29 -3.90 22.89
CA LYS A 149 9.73 -3.99 23.12
C LYS A 149 10.08 -4.76 24.40
N GLN A 150 9.25 -4.72 25.44
CA GLN A 150 9.48 -5.49 26.66
C GLN A 150 9.47 -7.00 26.39
N THR A 151 8.56 -7.46 25.53
CA THR A 151 8.48 -8.85 25.06
C THR A 151 9.51 -9.16 23.98
N HIS A 152 9.72 -8.23 23.04
CA HIS A 152 10.57 -8.39 21.87
C HIS A 152 11.71 -7.36 21.84
N ARG A 153 12.75 -7.61 22.65
CA ARG A 153 13.88 -6.67 22.86
C ARG A 153 14.64 -6.23 21.61
N ARG A 154 14.54 -6.98 20.50
CA ARG A 154 15.16 -6.61 19.21
C ARG A 154 14.37 -5.53 18.45
N ILE A 155 13.12 -5.29 18.80
CA ILE A 155 12.30 -4.21 18.25
C ILE A 155 12.70 -2.92 18.97
N ARG A 156 13.28 -1.99 18.22
CA ARG A 156 13.78 -0.71 18.71
C ARG A 156 12.70 0.37 18.64
N THR A 157 12.80 1.34 19.53
CA THR A 157 11.86 2.48 19.63
C THR A 157 12.46 3.81 19.22
N ASP A 158 13.75 3.84 18.88
CA ASP A 158 14.52 5.04 18.52
C ASP A 158 14.05 5.72 17.23
N LYS A 159 13.28 5.01 16.39
CA LYS A 159 12.80 5.52 15.10
C LYS A 159 11.41 6.14 15.15
N LEU A 160 10.64 5.91 16.21
CA LEU A 160 9.26 6.36 16.31
C LEU A 160 9.17 7.89 16.16
N GLU A 161 9.94 8.61 16.98
CA GLU A 161 9.87 10.06 17.10
C GLU A 161 10.47 10.80 15.90
N CYS A 162 11.48 10.22 15.23
CA CYS A 162 12.15 10.89 14.12
C CYS A 162 11.54 10.60 12.74
N GLN A 163 10.69 9.58 12.61
CA GLN A 163 10.11 9.16 11.31
C GLN A 163 8.62 9.40 11.16
N ILE A 164 7.91 9.70 12.23
CA ILE A 164 6.49 10.08 12.16
C ILE A 164 6.33 11.42 11.45
N GLY A 165 5.38 11.51 10.53
CA GLY A 165 5.22 12.68 9.65
C GLY A 165 6.25 12.75 8.52
N THR A 166 6.91 11.63 8.18
CA THR A 166 7.88 11.54 7.08
C THR A 166 7.40 10.63 5.96
N LEU A 167 7.80 10.95 4.73
CA LEU A 167 7.36 10.22 3.54
C LEU A 167 8.07 8.88 3.40
N GLY A 168 9.41 8.90 3.49
CA GLY A 168 10.26 7.80 3.09
C GLY A 168 10.64 7.75 1.63
N GLY A 169 11.30 6.65 1.24
CA GLY A 169 11.61 6.34 -0.16
C GLY A 169 10.77 5.21 -0.74
N GLY A 170 11.18 4.71 -1.91
CA GLY A 170 10.46 3.64 -2.63
C GLY A 170 9.24 4.18 -3.39
N ASN A 171 8.12 3.47 -3.30
CA ASN A 171 6.88 3.85 -3.99
C ASN A 171 6.08 4.94 -3.27
N HIS A 172 6.55 5.45 -2.14
CA HIS A 172 5.91 6.53 -1.41
C HIS A 172 5.97 7.85 -2.19
N PHE A 173 4.92 8.65 -2.07
CA PHE A 173 4.81 9.94 -2.77
C PHE A 173 3.87 10.91 -2.04
N ILE A 174 4.00 12.20 -2.39
CA ILE A 174 2.98 13.24 -2.15
C ILE A 174 2.67 13.86 -3.50
N GLU A 175 1.39 13.97 -3.83
CA GLU A 175 0.91 14.51 -5.09
C GLU A 175 -0.10 15.64 -4.85
N ILE A 176 0.02 16.69 -5.65
CA ILE A 176 -1.05 17.66 -5.87
C ILE A 176 -1.66 17.30 -7.21
N CYS A 177 -2.97 17.08 -7.23
CA CYS A 177 -3.69 16.61 -8.40
C CYS A 177 -4.85 17.55 -8.75
N LEU A 178 -5.26 17.50 -10.00
CA LEU A 178 -6.50 18.09 -10.50
C LEU A 178 -7.47 16.97 -10.88
N ASP A 179 -8.73 17.09 -10.48
CA ASP A 179 -9.79 16.21 -11.00
C ASP A 179 -10.34 16.69 -12.35
N GLU A 180 -11.32 15.95 -12.90
CA GLU A 180 -11.99 16.29 -14.16
C GLU A 180 -12.74 17.64 -14.14
N THR A 181 -12.93 18.25 -12.98
CA THR A 181 -13.54 19.57 -12.78
C THR A 181 -12.51 20.63 -12.38
N ASP A 182 -11.23 20.35 -12.56
CA ASP A 182 -10.10 21.18 -12.15
C ASP A 182 -10.07 21.48 -10.63
N ALA A 183 -10.74 20.67 -9.79
CA ALA A 183 -10.60 20.81 -8.34
C ALA A 183 -9.25 20.29 -7.88
N VAL A 184 -8.65 20.97 -6.91
CA VAL A 184 -7.34 20.60 -6.36
C VAL A 184 -7.49 19.56 -5.25
N TRP A 185 -6.73 18.49 -5.39
CA TRP A 185 -6.61 17.41 -4.43
C TRP A 185 -5.19 17.32 -3.89
N VAL A 186 -5.09 16.92 -2.62
CA VAL A 186 -3.82 16.46 -2.03
C VAL A 186 -3.94 14.97 -1.84
N MET A 187 -2.97 14.22 -2.36
CA MET A 187 -2.88 12.77 -2.18
C MET A 187 -1.49 12.41 -1.67
N LEU A 188 -1.39 11.44 -0.78
CA LEU A 188 -0.11 10.93 -0.31
C LEU A 188 -0.14 9.42 -0.07
N HIS A 189 1.02 8.81 -0.19
CA HIS A 189 1.23 7.38 -0.04
C HIS A 189 2.42 7.13 0.88
N SER A 190 2.17 6.51 2.03
CA SER A 190 3.20 6.10 2.98
C SER A 190 2.68 5.05 3.97
N GLY A 191 3.61 4.45 4.72
CA GLY A 191 3.35 3.40 5.68
C GLY A 191 3.93 3.67 7.05
N SER A 192 4.29 2.58 7.73
CA SER A 192 4.75 2.55 9.13
C SER A 192 6.24 2.79 9.31
N ARG A 193 6.92 3.19 8.23
CA ARG A 193 8.32 3.62 8.21
C ARG A 193 9.26 2.53 8.76
N GLY A 194 10.39 2.93 9.32
CA GLY A 194 11.42 2.01 9.80
C GLY A 194 10.96 1.13 10.97
N THR A 195 10.09 1.63 11.84
CA THR A 195 9.59 0.84 12.98
C THR A 195 8.73 -0.31 12.51
N GLY A 196 7.78 -0.08 11.59
CA GLY A 196 7.00 -1.17 11.02
C GLY A 196 7.83 -2.13 10.16
N ASN A 197 8.83 -1.62 9.43
CA ASN A 197 9.81 -2.47 8.74
C ASN A 197 10.55 -3.42 9.68
N LEU A 198 10.96 -2.92 10.86
CA LEU A 198 11.62 -3.72 11.88
C LEU A 198 10.68 -4.76 12.47
N ILE A 199 9.44 -4.38 12.80
CA ILE A 199 8.40 -5.31 13.28
C ILE A 199 8.18 -6.43 12.26
N GLY A 200 7.90 -6.08 11.00
CA GLY A 200 7.65 -7.06 9.95
C GLY A 200 8.83 -8.00 9.74
N THR A 201 10.05 -7.46 9.66
CA THR A 201 11.27 -8.27 9.49
C THR A 201 11.48 -9.22 10.67
N TYR A 202 11.36 -8.71 11.90
CA TYR A 202 11.54 -9.51 13.11
C TYR A 202 10.54 -10.67 13.20
N PHE A 203 9.25 -10.41 12.96
CA PHE A 203 8.24 -11.46 13.07
C PHE A 203 8.27 -12.46 11.89
N ILE A 204 8.71 -12.05 10.71
CA ILE A 204 9.01 -12.99 9.60
C ILE A 204 10.13 -13.95 10.02
N GLU A 205 11.21 -13.44 10.62
CA GLU A 205 12.30 -14.27 11.12
C GLU A 205 11.83 -15.22 12.22
N ARG A 206 11.05 -14.71 13.19
CA ARG A 206 10.50 -15.52 14.29
C ARG A 206 9.58 -16.64 13.79
N ALA A 207 8.75 -16.37 12.79
CA ALA A 207 7.89 -17.40 12.19
C ALA A 207 8.74 -18.52 11.56
N ARG A 208 9.81 -18.17 10.84
CA ARG A 208 10.73 -19.15 10.26
C ARG A 208 11.46 -19.96 11.34
N GLU A 209 11.96 -19.31 12.37
CA GLU A 209 12.65 -19.95 13.51
C GLU A 209 11.72 -20.93 14.24
N GLN A 210 10.47 -20.53 14.48
CA GLN A 210 9.48 -21.37 15.14
C GLN A 210 9.14 -22.60 14.29
N LEU A 211 8.93 -22.42 12.98
CA LEU A 211 8.61 -23.53 12.09
C LEU A 211 9.79 -24.47 11.84
N ALA A 212 11.03 -24.00 11.86
CA ALA A 212 12.21 -24.85 11.71
C ALA A 212 12.30 -25.95 12.78
N ASN A 213 11.68 -25.73 13.95
CA ASN A 213 11.64 -26.67 15.06
C ASN A 213 10.29 -27.43 15.18
N ARG A 214 9.36 -27.23 14.23
CA ARG A 214 8.02 -27.82 14.26
C ARG A 214 7.90 -28.92 13.20
N VAL A 215 7.38 -30.07 13.59
CA VAL A 215 6.97 -31.10 12.64
C VAL A 215 5.63 -30.70 12.04
N LEU A 216 5.60 -30.49 10.71
CA LEU A 216 4.39 -30.17 9.97
C LEU A 216 3.79 -31.45 9.37
N GLY A 217 2.46 -31.57 9.43
CA GLY A 217 1.71 -32.64 8.75
C GLY A 217 1.55 -32.43 7.25
N PHE A 218 2.24 -31.44 6.67
CA PHE A 218 2.17 -31.07 5.26
C PHE A 218 3.49 -30.44 4.80
N HIS A 219 3.73 -30.42 3.50
CA HIS A 219 4.88 -29.75 2.90
C HIS A 219 4.62 -28.25 2.76
N LEU A 220 5.51 -27.41 3.29
CA LEU A 220 5.48 -25.97 3.07
C LEU A 220 6.33 -25.62 1.84
N PRO A 221 5.73 -25.12 0.74
CA PRO A 221 6.45 -24.96 -0.54
C PRO A 221 7.45 -23.80 -0.55
N ASP A 222 7.34 -22.87 0.40
CA ASP A 222 8.26 -21.74 0.56
C ASP A 222 8.40 -21.38 2.04
N LYS A 223 9.65 -21.13 2.48
CA LYS A 223 9.95 -20.69 3.87
C LYS A 223 9.32 -19.34 4.21
N ASP A 224 9.00 -18.51 3.22
CA ASP A 224 8.33 -17.24 3.42
C ASP A 224 6.85 -17.41 3.79
N LEU A 225 6.29 -18.61 3.59
CA LEU A 225 4.94 -18.97 4.03
C LEU A 225 4.91 -19.42 5.50
N ALA A 226 5.97 -19.13 6.26
CA ALA A 226 5.98 -19.37 7.69
C ALA A 226 4.87 -18.59 8.41
N PHE A 227 4.29 -19.20 9.45
CA PHE A 227 3.02 -18.75 10.03
C PHE A 227 3.00 -18.85 11.56
N PHE A 228 2.09 -18.08 12.16
CA PHE A 228 1.67 -18.20 13.55
C PHE A 228 0.24 -18.75 13.60
N MET A 229 -0.04 -19.68 14.51
CA MET A 229 -1.38 -20.24 14.69
C MET A 229 -2.11 -19.53 15.83
N GLN A 230 -3.41 -19.29 15.65
CA GLN A 230 -4.26 -18.73 16.67
C GLN A 230 -4.26 -19.64 17.92
N GLY A 231 -4.17 -19.02 19.10
CA GLY A 231 -4.00 -19.71 20.38
C GLY A 231 -2.53 -19.92 20.79
N GLU A 232 -1.56 -19.65 19.91
CA GLU A 232 -0.15 -19.59 20.28
C GLU A 232 0.23 -18.16 20.73
N PRO A 233 1.10 -17.99 21.75
CA PRO A 233 1.47 -16.65 22.22
C PRO A 233 2.02 -15.72 21.13
N LEU A 234 2.82 -16.26 20.21
CA LEU A 234 3.40 -15.49 19.10
C LEU A 234 2.36 -14.94 18.12
N PHE A 235 1.19 -15.58 18.03
CA PHE A 235 0.09 -15.05 17.22
C PHE A 235 -0.45 -13.76 17.83
N ASP A 236 -0.78 -13.76 19.12
CA ASP A 236 -1.35 -12.59 19.80
C ASP A 236 -0.32 -11.45 19.87
N GLU A 237 0.95 -11.78 20.14
CA GLU A 237 2.08 -10.85 20.09
C GLU A 237 2.24 -10.19 18.71
N TYR A 238 2.11 -10.97 17.63
CA TYR A 238 2.18 -10.44 16.27
C TYR A 238 0.95 -9.59 15.91
N VAL A 239 -0.25 -10.01 16.32
CA VAL A 239 -1.49 -9.24 16.10
C VAL A 239 -1.39 -7.86 16.74
N GLU A 240 -0.90 -7.76 17.97
CA GLU A 240 -0.68 -6.46 18.62
C GLU A 240 0.37 -5.63 17.89
N ALA A 241 1.50 -6.23 17.49
CA ALA A 241 2.54 -5.51 16.76
C ALA A 241 2.11 -5.00 15.38
N VAL A 242 1.29 -5.78 14.66
CA VAL A 242 0.71 -5.38 13.37
C VAL A 242 -0.38 -4.32 13.54
N SER A 243 -1.23 -4.44 14.55
CA SER A 243 -2.21 -3.40 14.90
C SER A 243 -1.50 -2.08 15.20
N TRP A 244 -0.45 -2.11 16.04
CA TRP A 244 0.35 -0.94 16.34
C TRP A 244 0.93 -0.29 15.08
N ALA A 245 1.51 -1.09 14.17
CA ALA A 245 2.11 -0.57 12.95
C ALA A 245 1.07 0.04 11.99
N GLN A 246 -0.14 -0.52 11.92
CA GLN A 246 -1.26 0.08 11.16
C GLN A 246 -1.66 1.43 11.74
N ASP A 247 -1.82 1.53 13.05
CA ASP A 247 -2.20 2.78 13.72
C ASP A 247 -1.12 3.85 13.54
N TYR A 248 0.16 3.48 13.70
CA TYR A 248 1.28 4.38 13.42
C TYR A 248 1.30 4.85 11.96
N ALA A 249 1.04 3.97 10.99
CA ALA A 249 0.98 4.35 9.58
C ALA A 249 -0.15 5.33 9.29
N ARG A 250 -1.31 5.19 9.95
CA ARG A 250 -2.43 6.13 9.86
C ARG A 250 -2.04 7.50 10.41
N GLU A 251 -1.49 7.56 11.62
CA GLU A 251 -1.01 8.81 12.24
C GLU A 251 0.10 9.47 11.40
N ASN A 252 0.99 8.68 10.80
CA ASN A 252 2.02 9.19 9.91
C ASN A 252 1.42 9.94 8.71
N ARG A 253 0.42 9.34 8.06
CA ARG A 253 -0.28 9.96 6.92
C ARG A 253 -1.05 11.21 7.33
N GLU A 254 -1.72 11.20 8.49
CA GLU A 254 -2.44 12.37 9.00
C GLU A 254 -1.51 13.54 9.33
N ALA A 255 -0.38 13.25 10.00
CA ALA A 255 0.64 14.24 10.31
C ALA A 255 1.26 14.85 9.04
N MET A 256 1.53 14.03 8.02
CA MET A 256 1.99 14.53 6.72
C MET A 256 0.93 15.37 6.02
N MET A 257 -0.33 14.91 5.97
CA MET A 257 -1.42 15.64 5.34
C MET A 257 -1.59 17.04 5.97
N ALA A 258 -1.55 17.13 7.31
CA ALA A 258 -1.64 18.40 8.01
C ALA A 258 -0.52 19.38 7.61
N ARG A 259 0.71 18.89 7.41
CA ARG A 259 1.85 19.71 6.96
C ARG A 259 1.70 20.18 5.53
N VAL A 260 1.35 19.28 4.61
CA VAL A 260 1.14 19.65 3.20
C VAL A 260 0.07 20.75 3.10
N LEU A 261 -1.04 20.58 3.83
CA LEU A 261 -2.09 21.58 3.88
C LEU A 261 -1.66 22.90 4.53
N ALA A 262 -0.78 22.87 5.54
CA ALA A 262 -0.20 24.09 6.10
C ALA A 262 0.67 24.84 5.08
N GLU A 263 1.56 24.15 4.38
CA GLU A 263 2.39 24.75 3.31
C GLU A 263 1.53 25.34 2.18
N MET A 264 0.45 24.66 1.81
CA MET A 264 -0.51 25.18 0.84
C MET A 264 -1.18 26.46 1.34
N ARG A 265 -1.64 26.51 2.60
CA ARG A 265 -2.28 27.71 3.19
C ARG A 265 -1.34 28.91 3.27
N HIS A 266 -0.05 28.70 3.39
CA HIS A 266 0.94 29.78 3.39
C HIS A 266 1.19 30.38 2.00
N ARG A 267 0.90 29.64 0.94
CA ARG A 267 1.31 29.98 -0.43
C ARG A 267 0.16 30.21 -1.40
N LEU A 268 -1.03 29.69 -1.09
CA LEU A 268 -2.21 29.72 -1.95
C LEU A 268 -3.31 30.58 -1.32
N PRO A 269 -4.32 31.00 -2.10
CA PRO A 269 -5.50 31.68 -1.55
C PRO A 269 -6.19 30.86 -0.45
N LYS A 270 -7.00 31.52 0.37
CA LYS A 270 -7.76 30.83 1.43
C LYS A 270 -8.67 29.77 0.84
N PHE A 271 -8.65 28.57 1.43
CA PHE A 271 -9.46 27.43 1.01
C PHE A 271 -9.96 26.61 2.21
N GLN A 272 -10.96 25.79 1.94
CA GLN A 272 -11.50 24.82 2.89
C GLN A 272 -11.29 23.39 2.37
N LEU A 273 -11.41 22.42 3.27
CA LEU A 273 -11.41 21.00 2.92
C LEU A 273 -12.86 20.55 2.70
N GLU A 274 -13.10 19.79 1.66
CA GLU A 274 -14.41 19.16 1.45
C GLU A 274 -14.51 17.85 2.28
N LYS A 275 -15.73 17.32 2.43
CA LYS A 275 -15.99 16.10 3.21
C LYS A 275 -15.35 14.83 2.60
N LEU A 276 -14.83 14.93 1.38
CA LEU A 276 -14.27 13.81 0.65
C LEU A 276 -12.81 13.60 1.06
N ALA A 277 -12.62 12.78 2.09
CA ALA A 277 -11.32 12.35 2.59
C ALA A 277 -11.25 10.82 2.61
N VAL A 278 -10.10 10.28 2.18
CA VAL A 278 -9.82 8.84 2.19
C VAL A 278 -8.55 8.61 2.99
N ASN A 279 -8.51 7.57 3.82
CA ASN A 279 -7.30 7.11 4.51
C ASN A 279 -7.36 5.59 4.68
N CYS A 280 -6.79 4.87 3.72
CA CYS A 280 -6.90 3.41 3.60
C CYS A 280 -5.52 2.74 3.66
N HIS A 281 -5.46 1.54 4.21
CA HIS A 281 -4.29 0.66 4.14
C HIS A 281 -4.38 -0.25 2.91
N HIS A 282 -3.23 -0.73 2.42
CA HIS A 282 -3.13 -1.75 1.37
C HIS A 282 -2.18 -2.91 1.69
N ASN A 283 -1.44 -2.84 2.81
CA ASN A 283 -0.65 -3.94 3.38
C ASN A 283 -1.07 -4.17 4.83
N TYR A 284 -1.96 -5.13 5.09
CA TYR A 284 -2.45 -5.38 6.45
C TYR A 284 -3.15 -6.73 6.56
N VAL A 285 -3.40 -7.17 7.79
CA VAL A 285 -4.26 -8.31 8.10
C VAL A 285 -5.33 -7.87 9.07
N GLN A 286 -6.56 -8.33 8.83
CA GLN A 286 -7.70 -8.05 9.69
C GLN A 286 -8.60 -9.29 9.78
N LYS A 287 -9.24 -9.45 10.93
CA LYS A 287 -10.27 -10.45 11.15
C LYS A 287 -11.60 -10.00 10.53
N GLU A 288 -12.17 -10.80 9.64
CA GLU A 288 -13.39 -10.48 8.91
C GLU A 288 -14.30 -11.71 8.77
N THR A 289 -15.60 -11.46 8.61
CA THR A 289 -16.58 -12.52 8.32
C THR A 289 -16.99 -12.49 6.86
N HIS A 290 -16.80 -13.59 6.14
CA HIS A 290 -17.19 -13.76 4.74
C HIS A 290 -17.90 -15.10 4.56
N GLY A 291 -19.08 -15.12 3.94
CA GLY A 291 -19.85 -16.36 3.74
C GLY A 291 -20.23 -17.09 5.03
N GLY A 292 -20.34 -16.38 6.16
CA GLY A 292 -20.60 -16.96 7.48
C GLY A 292 -19.36 -17.56 8.17
N GLU A 293 -18.20 -17.50 7.52
CA GLU A 293 -16.93 -17.97 8.07
C GLU A 293 -16.08 -16.81 8.57
N GLU A 294 -15.42 -17.00 9.72
CA GLU A 294 -14.48 -16.06 10.30
C GLU A 294 -13.07 -16.32 9.76
N LEU A 295 -12.50 -15.32 9.08
CA LEU A 295 -11.23 -15.42 8.37
C LEU A 295 -10.29 -14.29 8.78
N LEU A 296 -8.99 -14.56 8.73
CA LEU A 296 -7.95 -13.54 8.77
C LEU A 296 -7.62 -13.15 7.33
N ILE A 297 -8.07 -11.97 6.92
CA ILE A 297 -7.89 -11.46 5.56
C ILE A 297 -6.60 -10.66 5.52
N THR A 298 -5.58 -11.23 4.89
CA THR A 298 -4.34 -10.50 4.58
C THR A 298 -4.46 -9.85 3.22
N ARG A 299 -4.38 -8.52 3.15
CA ARG A 299 -4.29 -7.76 1.91
C ARG A 299 -2.85 -7.29 1.72
N LYS A 300 -2.26 -7.62 0.58
CA LYS A 300 -0.92 -7.15 0.20
C LYS A 300 -0.99 -6.47 -1.16
N GLY A 301 -0.79 -5.16 -1.17
CA GLY A 301 -1.12 -4.32 -2.32
C GLY A 301 -2.57 -4.48 -2.76
N ALA A 302 -3.50 -4.53 -1.82
CA ALA A 302 -4.93 -4.56 -2.12
C ALA A 302 -5.68 -3.72 -1.08
N VAL A 303 -6.72 -3.01 -1.50
CA VAL A 303 -7.47 -2.07 -0.64
C VAL A 303 -8.86 -2.66 -0.34
N SER A 304 -9.43 -2.32 0.81
CA SER A 304 -10.84 -2.63 1.10
C SER A 304 -11.74 -1.83 0.15
N ALA A 305 -12.73 -2.52 -0.42
CA ALA A 305 -13.69 -2.02 -1.38
C ALA A 305 -15.10 -2.50 -0.99
N ARG A 306 -15.44 -2.39 0.30
CA ARG A 306 -16.81 -2.63 0.77
C ARG A 306 -17.77 -1.67 0.10
N THR A 307 -19.04 -2.04 -0.01
CA THR A 307 -20.06 -1.22 -0.66
C THR A 307 -20.09 0.19 -0.08
N GLY A 308 -19.83 1.19 -0.92
CA GLY A 308 -19.82 2.60 -0.52
C GLY A 308 -18.52 3.12 0.09
N GLU A 309 -17.56 2.24 0.41
CA GLU A 309 -16.26 2.62 0.98
C GLU A 309 -15.42 3.33 -0.07
N LEU A 310 -14.77 4.44 0.32
CA LEU A 310 -13.91 5.18 -0.59
C LEU A 310 -12.50 4.60 -0.61
N GLY A 311 -11.91 4.50 -1.80
CA GLY A 311 -10.56 4.02 -2.02
C GLY A 311 -9.78 4.94 -2.95
N ILE A 312 -8.49 4.65 -3.09
CA ILE A 312 -7.57 5.34 -4.00
C ILE A 312 -6.86 4.28 -4.82
N ILE A 313 -6.78 4.47 -6.13
CA ILE A 313 -6.01 3.62 -7.04
C ILE A 313 -5.06 4.53 -7.86
N PRO A 314 -3.81 4.74 -7.39
CA PRO A 314 -2.83 5.52 -8.11
C PRO A 314 -2.26 4.77 -9.30
N GLY A 315 -1.95 5.52 -10.35
CA GLY A 315 -1.06 5.04 -11.38
C GLY A 315 0.41 5.04 -10.93
N SER A 316 1.28 5.37 -11.85
CA SER A 316 2.69 5.73 -11.65
C SER A 316 2.91 7.23 -11.79
N MET A 317 4.11 7.70 -11.49
CA MET A 317 4.46 9.13 -11.56
C MET A 317 4.21 9.69 -12.96
N GLY A 318 3.31 10.66 -13.08
CA GLY A 318 2.93 11.25 -14.37
C GLY A 318 1.71 10.61 -15.06
N THR A 319 1.13 9.56 -14.48
CA THR A 319 -0.11 8.93 -15.01
C THR A 319 -1.32 9.28 -14.15
N ARG A 320 -2.51 8.83 -14.57
CA ARG A 320 -3.77 9.09 -13.85
C ARG A 320 -3.82 8.31 -12.55
N SER A 321 -4.51 8.88 -11.57
CA SER A 321 -4.91 8.24 -10.32
C SER A 321 -6.43 8.32 -10.19
N TYR A 322 -7.05 7.43 -9.42
CA TYR A 322 -8.51 7.38 -9.31
C TYR A 322 -8.96 7.43 -7.85
N ILE A 323 -9.97 8.24 -7.56
CA ILE A 323 -10.78 8.11 -6.34
C ILE A 323 -11.95 7.21 -6.69
N VAL A 324 -12.12 6.15 -5.92
CA VAL A 324 -13.08 5.09 -6.22
C VAL A 324 -14.03 4.83 -5.07
N ARG A 325 -15.16 4.19 -5.36
CA ARG A 325 -16.12 3.66 -4.40
C ARG A 325 -16.20 2.15 -4.55
N GLY A 326 -16.06 1.41 -3.46
CA GLY A 326 -16.18 -0.04 -3.45
C GLY A 326 -17.59 -0.50 -3.79
N LEU A 327 -17.69 -1.56 -4.59
CA LEU A 327 -18.96 -2.21 -4.95
C LEU A 327 -19.31 -3.37 -4.01
N GLY A 328 -18.37 -3.81 -3.16
CA GLY A 328 -18.60 -4.89 -2.19
C GLY A 328 -18.69 -6.27 -2.83
N ASN A 329 -17.84 -6.54 -3.82
CA ASN A 329 -17.79 -7.84 -4.46
C ASN A 329 -17.33 -8.94 -3.48
N ALA A 330 -18.19 -9.91 -3.20
CA ALA A 330 -17.90 -10.98 -2.23
C ALA A 330 -16.76 -11.91 -2.70
N GLU A 331 -16.61 -12.10 -4.01
CA GLU A 331 -15.59 -12.97 -4.60
C GLU A 331 -14.17 -12.41 -4.40
N SER A 332 -14.03 -11.09 -4.24
CA SER A 332 -12.76 -10.42 -3.93
C SER A 332 -12.54 -10.19 -2.43
N PHE A 333 -13.39 -10.75 -1.56
CA PHE A 333 -13.46 -10.43 -0.14
C PHE A 333 -13.63 -8.92 0.09
N HIS A 334 -14.48 -8.29 -0.72
CA HIS A 334 -14.71 -6.85 -0.75
C HIS A 334 -13.39 -6.07 -0.90
N SER A 335 -12.57 -6.44 -1.86
CA SER A 335 -11.26 -5.81 -2.11
C SER A 335 -11.08 -5.39 -3.56
N CYS A 336 -10.16 -4.45 -3.79
CA CYS A 336 -9.74 -3.98 -5.12
C CYS A 336 -8.22 -3.79 -5.20
N SER A 337 -7.71 -3.45 -6.39
CA SER A 337 -6.29 -3.11 -6.58
C SER A 337 -5.88 -1.91 -5.72
N HIS A 338 -4.58 -1.78 -5.46
CA HIS A 338 -4.00 -0.62 -4.77
C HIS A 338 -3.24 0.34 -5.69
N GLY A 339 -3.08 0.02 -6.97
CA GLY A 339 -2.43 0.88 -7.94
C GLY A 339 -2.22 0.20 -9.30
N ALA A 340 -1.24 0.65 -10.09
CA ALA A 340 -0.96 0.06 -11.41
C ALA A 340 -0.23 -1.30 -11.36
N GLY A 341 0.57 -1.55 -10.33
CA GLY A 341 1.47 -2.71 -10.28
C GLY A 341 2.67 -2.59 -11.23
N ARG A 342 3.78 -3.24 -10.88
CA ARG A 342 5.04 -3.14 -11.64
C ARG A 342 5.10 -4.21 -12.73
N VAL A 343 5.73 -3.88 -13.86
CA VAL A 343 6.10 -4.85 -14.92
C VAL A 343 7.59 -5.16 -14.94
N MET A 344 8.37 -4.46 -14.10
CA MET A 344 9.81 -4.67 -13.96
C MET A 344 10.30 -4.32 -12.55
N SER A 345 11.36 -5.00 -12.13
CA SER A 345 12.02 -4.70 -10.87
C SER A 345 12.63 -3.29 -10.87
N ARG A 346 12.91 -2.73 -9.68
CA ARG A 346 13.58 -1.42 -9.57
C ARG A 346 14.96 -1.42 -10.23
N THR A 347 15.70 -2.53 -10.09
CA THR A 347 17.01 -2.71 -10.71
C THR A 347 16.90 -2.73 -12.22
N ALA A 348 15.94 -3.47 -12.77
CA ALA A 348 15.71 -3.51 -14.22
C ALA A 348 15.29 -2.15 -14.77
N ALA A 349 14.40 -1.43 -14.07
CA ALA A 349 13.99 -0.09 -14.46
C ALA A 349 15.17 0.90 -14.55
N ARG A 350 16.08 0.88 -13.57
CA ARG A 350 17.29 1.73 -13.60
C ARG A 350 18.27 1.38 -14.72
N GLN A 351 18.25 0.15 -15.20
CA GLN A 351 19.12 -0.31 -16.30
C GLN A 351 18.51 -0.01 -17.68
N GLN A 352 17.18 -0.07 -17.81
CA GLN A 352 16.51 -0.02 -19.11
C GLN A 352 15.89 1.35 -19.44
N ILE A 353 15.52 2.14 -18.43
CA ILE A 353 14.86 3.43 -18.64
C ILE A 353 15.89 4.55 -18.62
N THR A 354 15.90 5.36 -19.68
CA THR A 354 16.78 6.52 -19.79
C THR A 354 16.19 7.75 -19.10
N LEU A 355 17.05 8.67 -18.67
CA LEU A 355 16.61 9.93 -18.09
C LEU A 355 15.83 10.81 -19.09
N ALA A 356 16.14 10.70 -20.39
CA ALA A 356 15.41 11.40 -21.44
C ALA A 356 13.95 10.92 -21.53
N GLN A 357 13.74 9.61 -21.59
CA GLN A 357 12.40 9.00 -21.57
C GLN A 357 11.64 9.40 -20.30
N HIS A 358 12.31 9.41 -19.16
CA HIS A 358 11.70 9.82 -17.89
C HIS A 358 11.24 11.29 -17.90
N ARG A 359 12.09 12.19 -18.41
CA ARG A 359 11.77 13.62 -18.53
C ARG A 359 10.58 13.85 -19.45
N GLU A 360 10.57 13.19 -20.60
CA GLU A 360 9.47 13.26 -21.57
C GLU A 360 8.16 12.75 -20.97
N ALA A 361 8.17 11.56 -20.37
CA ALA A 361 6.98 10.93 -19.79
C ALA A 361 6.37 11.71 -18.62
N THR A 362 7.12 12.65 -18.03
CA THR A 362 6.70 13.44 -16.87
C THR A 362 6.72 14.95 -17.15
N ALA A 363 6.85 15.38 -18.41
CA ALA A 363 7.04 16.80 -18.76
C ALA A 363 5.90 17.72 -18.27
N HIS A 364 4.69 17.18 -18.12
CA HIS A 364 3.49 17.87 -17.62
C HIS A 364 3.37 17.92 -16.08
N VAL A 365 4.32 17.35 -15.34
CA VAL A 365 4.31 17.28 -13.87
C VAL A 365 5.57 17.92 -13.30
N GLU A 366 5.38 18.81 -12.33
CA GLU A 366 6.47 19.34 -11.50
C GLU A 366 6.94 18.25 -10.53
N CYS A 367 8.08 17.62 -10.85
CA CYS A 367 8.69 16.59 -10.03
C CYS A 367 10.21 16.54 -10.24
N ARG A 368 10.91 15.77 -9.41
CA ARG A 368 12.33 15.47 -9.62
C ARG A 368 12.54 14.75 -10.95
N LYS A 369 13.61 15.10 -11.67
CA LYS A 369 13.98 14.55 -12.98
C LYS A 369 15.43 14.07 -12.97
N ASP A 370 15.80 13.32 -11.93
CA ASP A 370 17.14 12.82 -11.70
C ASP A 370 17.17 11.29 -11.59
N ALA A 371 18.38 10.72 -11.59
CA ALA A 371 18.56 9.27 -11.64
C ALA A 371 17.95 8.51 -10.44
N ALA A 372 17.72 9.18 -9.31
CA ALA A 372 17.20 8.53 -8.11
C ALA A 372 15.72 8.13 -8.23
N VAL A 373 14.98 8.72 -9.16
CA VAL A 373 13.54 8.46 -9.36
C VAL A 373 13.21 7.72 -10.65
N ILE A 374 14.23 7.29 -11.42
CA ILE A 374 14.04 6.60 -12.70
C ILE A 374 13.28 5.27 -12.52
N ASP A 375 13.46 4.55 -11.40
CA ASP A 375 12.76 3.29 -11.15
C ASP A 375 11.24 3.42 -10.93
N GLU A 376 10.75 4.66 -10.87
CA GLU A 376 9.36 5.00 -10.64
C GLU A 376 8.73 5.68 -11.88
N SER A 377 9.43 5.66 -13.01
CA SER A 377 8.96 6.13 -14.32
C SER A 377 7.73 5.34 -14.80
N PRO A 378 6.82 5.94 -15.60
CA PRO A 378 5.63 5.25 -16.11
C PRO A 378 5.88 3.91 -16.78
N ALA A 379 6.96 3.79 -17.54
CA ALA A 379 7.31 2.56 -18.25
C ALA A 379 7.62 1.36 -17.32
N ALA A 380 7.83 1.60 -16.02
CA ALA A 380 8.06 0.53 -15.04
C ALA A 380 6.77 -0.14 -14.52
N TYR A 381 5.60 0.39 -14.89
CA TYR A 381 4.29 -0.03 -14.38
C TYR A 381 3.38 -0.55 -15.48
N LYS A 382 2.36 -1.31 -15.08
CA LYS A 382 1.28 -1.70 -16.01
C LYS A 382 0.49 -0.45 -16.42
N SER A 383 -0.28 -0.57 -17.49
CA SER A 383 -1.28 0.44 -17.85
C SER A 383 -2.34 0.53 -16.75
N ILE A 384 -2.45 1.70 -16.12
CA ILE A 384 -3.48 1.93 -15.10
C ILE A 384 -4.89 1.80 -15.71
N ASP A 385 -5.07 2.19 -16.98
CA ASP A 385 -6.35 2.07 -17.66
C ASP A 385 -6.75 0.59 -17.86
N ALA A 386 -5.78 -0.30 -18.14
CA ALA A 386 -6.04 -1.74 -18.22
C ALA A 386 -6.36 -2.34 -16.84
N VAL A 387 -5.68 -1.87 -15.79
CA VAL A 387 -5.97 -2.28 -14.40
C VAL A 387 -7.38 -1.87 -13.99
N MET A 388 -7.82 -0.66 -14.34
CA MET A 388 -9.19 -0.21 -14.06
C MET A 388 -10.23 -0.99 -14.88
N ALA A 389 -9.94 -1.26 -16.16
CA ALA A 389 -10.84 -2.03 -17.03
C ALA A 389 -11.05 -3.46 -16.52
N ALA A 390 -10.04 -4.07 -15.89
CA ALA A 390 -10.10 -5.44 -15.38
C ALA A 390 -10.91 -5.61 -14.07
N GLN A 391 -11.29 -4.51 -13.39
CA GLN A 391 -11.93 -4.56 -12.06
C GLN A 391 -13.23 -3.73 -11.96
N GLN A 392 -13.94 -3.55 -13.07
CA GLN A 392 -15.17 -2.75 -13.14
C GLN A 392 -16.29 -3.23 -12.20
N ASP A 393 -16.24 -4.50 -11.79
CA ASP A 393 -17.16 -5.12 -10.82
C ASP A 393 -16.68 -5.03 -9.36
N LEU A 394 -15.47 -4.50 -9.12
CA LEU A 394 -14.92 -4.29 -7.78
C LEU A 394 -15.16 -2.85 -7.30
N VAL A 395 -15.06 -1.88 -8.21
CA VAL A 395 -15.09 -0.45 -7.89
C VAL A 395 -15.79 0.41 -8.95
N GLU A 396 -16.41 1.49 -8.49
CA GLU A 396 -16.90 2.61 -9.29
C GLU A 396 -15.89 3.77 -9.24
N VAL A 397 -15.59 4.39 -10.38
CA VAL A 397 -14.74 5.59 -10.43
C VAL A 397 -15.58 6.83 -10.10
N LEU A 398 -15.18 7.57 -9.06
CA LEU A 398 -15.81 8.84 -8.70
C LEU A 398 -15.08 10.04 -9.29
N HIS A 399 -13.74 10.02 -9.26
CA HIS A 399 -12.90 11.09 -9.81
C HIS A 399 -11.68 10.53 -10.51
N THR A 400 -11.29 11.18 -11.60
CA THR A 400 -10.04 10.91 -12.31
C THR A 400 -9.07 12.04 -12.04
N LEU A 401 -7.95 11.72 -11.41
CA LEU A 401 -6.95 12.66 -10.96
C LEU A 401 -5.77 12.71 -11.94
N ARG A 402 -5.39 13.92 -12.34
CA ARG A 402 -4.15 14.22 -13.07
C ARG A 402 -3.18 14.94 -12.16
N GLN A 403 -1.97 14.40 -12.04
CA GLN A 403 -0.91 14.98 -11.24
C GLN A 403 -0.43 16.31 -11.85
N VAL A 404 -0.17 17.30 -10.99
CA VAL A 404 0.52 18.55 -11.35
C VAL A 404 1.80 18.75 -10.55
N VAL A 405 1.86 18.17 -9.34
CA VAL A 405 3.09 18.06 -8.53
C VAL A 405 3.24 16.61 -8.08
N CYS A 406 4.45 16.06 -8.16
CA CYS A 406 4.80 14.77 -7.55
C CYS A 406 6.11 14.89 -6.77
N ILE A 407 6.07 14.52 -5.48
CA ILE A 407 7.20 14.50 -4.55
C ILE A 407 7.48 13.06 -4.18
N LYS A 408 8.74 12.64 -4.31
CA LYS A 408 9.23 11.30 -3.96
C LYS A 408 10.57 11.40 -3.24
N GLY A 409 10.83 10.42 -2.38
CA GLY A 409 12.06 10.32 -1.57
C GLY A 409 13.23 9.64 -2.24
#